data_AF-A0A9D9EC81-F1
#
_entry.id   AF-A0A9D9EC81-F1
#
_cell.length_a   1.000
_cell.length_b   1.000
_cell.length_c   1.000
_cell.angle_alpha   90.00
_cell.angle_beta   90.00
_cell.angle_gamma   90.00
#
_symmetry.space_group_name_H-M   'P 1'
#
loop_
_entity.id
_entity.type
_entity.pdbx_description
1 polymer ?
#
loop_
_entity_poly.entity_id
_entity_poly.type
_entity_poly.pdbx_seq_one_letter_code
_entity_poly.pdbx_strand_id
1 'polypeptide(L)'
;MVVFATPLYYYGFSAQLKTVVDRFCSYNSSLTARRLKSALISVAWNSDGWIFDALEVHYRTLVRYLDMDNQGMVLGKGCGTPSMTHGSSYPDLAYELGRGLRKSAKVP
;
A
#
# COMPACT_ATOMS: atom_id res chain seq x y z
N MET A 1 -3.09 -9.56 8.30
CA MET A 1 -3.09 -8.48 7.29
C MET A 1 -1.71 -7.87 7.21
N VAL A 2 -1.31 -7.37 6.04
CA VAL A 2 -0.07 -6.60 5.81
C VAL A 2 -0.44 -5.25 5.21
N VAL A 3 0.25 -4.19 5.62
CA VAL A 3 0.10 -2.85 4.99
C VAL A 3 1.46 -2.44 4.46
N PHE A 4 1.53 -2.19 3.15
CA PHE A 4 2.72 -1.63 2.51
C PHE A 4 2.64 -0.11 2.64
N ALA A 5 3.55 0.48 3.41
CA ALA A 5 3.63 1.92 3.59
C ALA A 5 4.96 2.42 3.01
N THR A 6 4.92 3.34 2.06
CA THR A 6 6.12 3.82 1.37
C THR A 6 5.95 5.24 0.83
N PRO A 7 6.95 6.12 0.93
CA PRO A 7 7.01 7.27 0.03
C PRO A 7 7.16 6.79 -1.42
N LEU A 8 6.70 7.61 -2.36
CA LEU A 8 6.92 7.39 -3.79
C LEU A 8 8.28 7.98 -4.18
N TYR A 9 9.27 7.11 -4.39
CA TYR A 9 10.57 7.50 -4.92
C TYR A 9 10.80 6.83 -6.27
N TYR A 10 11.07 7.65 -7.29
CA TYR A 10 11.20 7.22 -8.68
C TYR A 10 10.09 6.22 -9.10
N TYR A 11 8.84 6.59 -8.80
CA TYR A 11 7.61 5.91 -9.23
C TYR A 11 7.43 4.47 -8.72
N GLY A 12 8.14 4.08 -7.65
CA GLY A 12 8.04 2.74 -7.05
C GLY A 12 8.10 2.72 -5.53
N PHE A 13 8.25 1.51 -4.97
CA PHE A 13 8.54 1.33 -3.55
C PHE A 13 9.89 1.94 -3.19
N SER A 14 9.99 2.43 -1.96
CA SER A 14 11.28 2.77 -1.35
C SER A 14 12.21 1.56 -1.35
N ALA A 15 13.50 1.80 -1.48
CA ALA A 15 14.51 0.74 -1.47
C ALA A 15 14.46 -0.10 -0.17
N GLN A 16 14.16 0.54 0.97
CA GLN A 16 13.99 -0.14 2.25
C GLN A 16 12.84 -1.14 2.22
N LEU A 17 11.66 -0.73 1.73
CA LEU A 17 10.52 -1.64 1.60
C LEU A 17 10.81 -2.75 0.59
N LYS A 18 11.40 -2.40 -0.56
CA LYS A 18 11.75 -3.37 -1.60
C LYS A 18 12.73 -4.43 -1.11
N THR A 19 13.68 -4.07 -0.24
CA THR A 19 14.60 -5.01 0.41
C THR A 19 13.85 -6.09 1.21
N VAL A 20 12.77 -5.72 1.91
CA VAL A 20 11.92 -6.68 2.65
C VAL A 20 11.11 -7.55 1.68
N VAL A 21 10.48 -6.93 0.67
CA VAL A 21 9.70 -7.64 -0.35
C VAL A 21 10.55 -8.65 -1.11
N ASP A 22 11.81 -8.34 -1.40
CA ASP A 22 12.73 -9.25 -2.09
C ASP A 22 13.07 -10.51 -1.30
N ARG A 23 12.83 -10.51 0.02
CA ARG A 23 12.95 -11.71 0.85
C ARG A 23 11.71 -12.59 0.81
N PHE A 24 10.60 -12.13 0.24
CA PHE A 24 9.40 -12.96 0.14
C PHE A 24 9.61 -14.18 -0.77
N CYS A 25 10.56 -14.15 -1.69
CA CYS A 25 10.89 -15.30 -2.54
C CYS A 25 11.28 -16.55 -1.72
N SER A 26 11.97 -16.39 -0.58
CA SER A 26 12.34 -17.52 0.30
C SER A 26 11.18 -18.02 1.16
N TYR A 27 10.12 -17.23 1.30
CA TYR A 27 8.93 -17.55 2.09
C TYR A 27 7.66 -17.65 1.25
N ASN A 28 7.80 -17.73 -0.07
CA ASN A 28 6.69 -17.51 -1.02
C ASN A 28 5.51 -18.43 -0.70
N SER A 29 5.75 -19.74 -0.64
CA SER A 29 4.70 -20.73 -0.35
C SER A 29 4.03 -20.51 1.00
N SER A 30 4.79 -20.11 2.03
CA SER A 30 4.24 -19.81 3.36
C SER A 30 3.38 -18.55 3.36
N LEU A 31 3.79 -17.52 2.62
CA LEU A 31 3.03 -16.28 2.48
C LEU A 31 1.72 -16.50 1.71
N THR A 32 1.80 -17.18 0.57
CA THR A 32 0.63 -17.52 -0.26
C THR A 32 -0.38 -18.37 0.52
N ALA A 33 0.07 -19.38 1.26
CA ALA A 33 -0.81 -20.25 2.05
C ALA A 33 -1.64 -19.50 3.11
N ARG A 34 -1.18 -18.33 3.57
CA ARG A 34 -1.86 -17.52 4.58
C ARG A 34 -3.00 -16.66 4.03
N ARG A 35 -3.10 -16.49 2.70
CA ARG A 35 -4.14 -15.67 2.04
C ARG A 35 -4.37 -14.32 2.73
N LEU A 36 -3.27 -13.60 2.94
CA LEU A 36 -3.28 -12.40 3.78
C LEU A 36 -4.09 -11.29 3.13
N LYS A 37 -4.89 -10.57 3.93
CA LYS A 37 -5.38 -9.24 3.55
C LYS A 37 -4.19 -8.27 3.38
N SER A 38 -4.27 -7.38 2.40
CA SER A 38 -3.23 -6.40 2.04
C SER A 38 -3.81 -5.00 1.78
N ALA A 39 -3.03 -3.95 2.03
CA ALA A 39 -3.35 -2.59 1.61
C ALA A 39 -2.06 -1.81 1.27
N LEU A 40 -2.18 -0.75 0.47
CA LEU A 40 -1.07 0.16 0.13
C LEU A 40 -1.36 1.58 0.62
N ILE A 41 -0.40 2.20 1.30
CA ILE A 41 -0.41 3.63 1.62
C ILE A 41 0.86 4.25 1.06
N SER A 42 0.71 5.27 0.21
CA SER A 42 1.85 5.98 -0.35
C SER A 42 1.59 7.47 -0.47
N VAL A 43 2.67 8.25 -0.46
CA VAL A 43 2.65 9.71 -0.58
C VAL A 43 3.72 10.17 -1.55
N ALA A 44 3.43 11.23 -2.30
CA ALA A 44 4.32 11.83 -3.28
C ALA A 44 4.29 13.36 -3.18
N TRP A 45 5.41 14.01 -3.50
CA TRP A 45 5.47 15.47 -3.59
C TRP A 45 4.63 16.00 -4.75
N ASN A 46 4.77 15.41 -5.94
CA ASN A 46 4.05 15.82 -7.15
C ASN A 46 2.55 15.46 -7.05
N SER A 47 1.72 16.14 -7.84
CA SER A 47 0.29 15.91 -7.97
C SER A 47 -0.18 15.47 -9.35
N ASP A 48 0.73 15.20 -10.29
CA ASP A 48 0.35 14.75 -11.63
C ASP A 48 -0.49 13.46 -11.62
N GLY A 49 -1.32 13.29 -12.65
CA GLY A 49 -2.26 12.19 -12.81
C GLY A 49 -1.60 10.80 -12.72
N TRP A 50 -0.44 10.66 -13.33
CA TRP A 50 0.22 9.40 -13.67
C TRP A 50 1.26 8.92 -12.63
N ILE A 51 1.59 9.72 -11.62
CA ILE A 51 2.77 9.48 -10.77
C ILE A 51 2.72 8.15 -10.01
N PHE A 52 1.53 7.62 -9.76
CA PHE A 52 1.35 6.35 -9.05
C PHE A 52 1.13 5.15 -9.96
N ASP A 53 1.00 5.32 -11.27
CA ASP A 53 0.59 4.26 -12.20
C ASP A 53 1.50 3.03 -12.08
N ALA A 54 2.82 3.25 -12.07
CA ALA A 54 3.80 2.17 -11.93
C ALA A 54 3.76 1.51 -10.54
N LEU A 55 3.57 2.30 -9.48
CA LEU A 55 3.45 1.78 -8.12
C LEU A 55 2.17 0.93 -7.94
N GLU A 56 1.04 1.39 -8.49
CA GLU A 56 -0.22 0.66 -8.45
C GLU A 56 -0.11 -0.68 -9.16
N VAL A 57 0.44 -0.70 -10.37
CA VAL A 57 0.66 -1.94 -11.13
C VAL A 57 1.58 -2.88 -10.37
N HIS A 58 2.68 -2.37 -9.80
CA HIS A 58 3.61 -3.17 -9.01
C HIS A 58 2.91 -3.80 -7.78
N TYR A 59 2.19 -3.01 -6.99
CA TYR A 59 1.46 -3.51 -5.83
C TYR A 59 0.39 -4.55 -6.20
N ARG A 60 -0.45 -4.27 -7.21
CA ARG A 60 -1.49 -5.21 -7.67
C ARG A 60 -0.88 -6.51 -8.17
N THR A 61 0.26 -6.44 -8.86
CA THR A 61 1.00 -7.63 -9.32
C THR A 61 1.54 -8.44 -8.15
N LEU A 62 2.12 -7.79 -7.14
CA LEU A 62 2.60 -8.44 -5.92
C LEU A 62 1.48 -9.15 -5.16
N VAL A 63 0.35 -8.45 -4.96
CA VAL A 63 -0.84 -8.99 -4.28
C VAL A 63 -1.41 -10.21 -5.02
N ARG A 64 -1.50 -10.13 -6.35
CA ARG A 64 -1.93 -11.26 -7.20
C ARG A 64 -0.98 -12.45 -7.09
N TYR A 65 0.33 -12.20 -7.13
CA TYR A 65 1.34 -13.25 -7.08
C TYR A 65 1.33 -13.99 -5.73
N LEU A 66 1.13 -13.26 -4.63
CA LEU A 66 1.13 -13.80 -3.27
C LEU A 66 -0.25 -14.26 -2.77
N ASP A 67 -1.27 -14.34 -3.65
CA ASP A 67 -2.65 -14.70 -3.31
C ASP A 67 -3.21 -13.91 -2.11
N MET A 68 -2.95 -12.60 -2.09
CA MET A 68 -3.42 -11.70 -1.04
C MET A 68 -4.79 -11.09 -1.40
N ASP A 69 -5.60 -10.82 -0.38
CA ASP A 69 -6.89 -10.13 -0.52
C ASP A 69 -6.67 -8.60 -0.45
N ASN A 70 -6.83 -7.89 -1.58
CA ASN A 70 -6.61 -6.45 -1.67
C ASN A 70 -7.73 -5.66 -0.97
N GLN A 71 -7.41 -4.93 0.09
CA GLN A 71 -8.36 -4.11 0.83
C GLN A 71 -8.41 -2.64 0.38
N GLY A 72 -7.55 -2.23 -0.56
CA GLY A 72 -7.55 -0.88 -1.11
C GLY A 72 -6.21 -0.16 -0.97
N MET A 73 -6.19 1.08 -1.44
CA MET A 73 -5.00 1.93 -1.46
C MET A 73 -5.34 3.38 -1.10
N VAL A 74 -4.39 4.07 -0.46
CA VAL A 74 -4.42 5.54 -0.28
C VAL A 74 -3.16 6.11 -0.91
N LEU A 75 -3.34 6.92 -1.96
CA LEU A 75 -2.27 7.43 -2.81
C LEU A 75 -2.26 8.96 -2.74
N GLY A 76 -1.51 9.47 -1.77
CA GLY A 76 -1.42 10.88 -1.42
C GLY A 76 -0.59 11.68 -2.41
N LYS A 77 -1.26 12.39 -3.31
CA LYS A 77 -0.65 13.36 -4.23
C LYS A 77 -0.44 14.71 -3.52
N GLY A 78 0.56 15.49 -3.91
CA GLY A 78 0.79 16.81 -3.29
C GLY A 78 1.15 16.74 -1.79
N CYS A 79 1.65 15.59 -1.33
CA CYS A 79 1.98 15.30 0.08
C CYS A 79 3.48 15.47 0.34
N GLY A 80 4.02 16.64 0.00
CA GLY A 80 5.46 16.92 0.06
C GLY A 80 6.03 17.15 1.46
N THR A 81 5.18 17.58 2.40
CA THR A 81 5.55 17.85 3.80
C THR A 81 4.44 17.39 4.74
N PRO A 82 4.72 17.16 6.05
CA PRO A 82 3.70 16.81 7.02
C PRO A 82 2.52 17.79 7.07
N SER A 83 2.78 19.10 6.99
CA SER A 83 1.73 20.12 6.98
C SER A 83 0.85 20.04 5.73
N MET A 84 1.44 19.82 4.55
CA MET A 84 0.69 19.63 3.31
C MET A 84 -0.19 18.37 3.37
N THR A 85 0.37 17.26 3.87
CA THR A 85 -0.38 16.02 4.05
C THR A 85 -1.51 16.18 5.05
N HIS A 86 -1.27 16.86 6.17
CA HIS A 86 -2.29 17.12 7.19
C HIS A 86 -3.44 17.99 6.67
N GLY A 87 -3.14 18.97 5.80
CA GLY A 87 -4.15 19.82 5.16
C GLY A 87 -4.89 19.18 3.98
N SER A 88 -4.62 17.91 3.66
CA SER A 88 -5.26 17.17 2.57
C SER A 88 -6.35 16.22 3.09
N SER A 89 -7.11 15.60 2.19
CA SER A 89 -8.09 14.56 2.56
C SER A 89 -7.47 13.18 2.80
N TYR A 90 -6.19 12.99 2.49
CA TYR A 90 -5.55 11.66 2.54
C TYR A 90 -5.45 11.04 3.95
N PRO A 91 -5.18 11.81 5.03
CA PRO A 91 -5.25 11.27 6.38
C PRO A 91 -6.63 10.70 6.73
N ASP A 92 -7.71 11.40 6.36
CA ASP A 92 -9.08 10.93 6.58
C ASP A 92 -9.39 9.68 5.76
N LEU A 93 -8.99 9.65 4.49
CA LEU A 93 -9.12 8.47 3.64
C LEU A 93 -8.37 7.25 4.22
N ALA A 94 -7.17 7.46 4.77
CA ALA A 94 -6.41 6.41 5.44
C ALA A 94 -7.08 5.93 6.73
N TYR A 95 -7.64 6.85 7.52
CA TYR A 95 -8.42 6.52 8.70
C TYR A 95 -9.67 5.71 8.33
N GLU A 96 -10.41 6.13 7.31
CA GLU A 96 -11.62 5.44 6.84
C GLU A 96 -11.33 4.05 6.27
N LEU A 97 -10.25 3.91 5.49
CA LEU A 97 -9.76 2.61 5.03
C LEU A 97 -9.52 1.70 6.24
N GLY A 98 -8.76 2.18 7.23
CA GLY A 98 -8.47 1.46 8.47
C GLY A 98 -9.74 1.05 9.24
N ARG A 99 -10.68 1.99 9.38
CA ARG A 99 -11.95 1.79 10.08
C ARG A 99 -12.85 0.76 9.38
N GLY A 100 -12.86 0.75 8.05
CA GLY A 100 -13.63 -0.20 7.24
C GLY A 100 -13.19 -1.66 7.45
N LEU A 101 -11.90 -1.90 7.69
CA LEU A 101 -11.35 -3.25 7.87
C LEU A 101 -11.92 -3.99 9.09
N ARG A 102 -12.32 -3.26 10.15
CA ARG A 102 -12.92 -3.87 11.35
C ARG A 102 -14.27 -4.52 11.06
N LYS A 103 -15.01 -4.03 10.06
CA LYS A 103 -16.33 -4.56 9.70
C LYS A 103 -16.26 -5.87 8.91
N SER A 104 -15.12 -6.16 8.28
CA SER A 104 -14.87 -7.37 7.49
C SER A 104 -14.31 -8.54 8.31
N ALA A 105 -14.16 -8.38 9.62
CA ALA A 105 -13.83 -9.46 10.55
C ALA A 105 -15.12 -10.07 11.10
N LYS A 106 -15.86 -10.82 10.27
CA LYS A 106 -16.77 -11.83 10.82
C LYS A 106 -15.90 -12.94 11.42
N VAL A 107 -15.93 -13.02 12.74
CA VAL A 107 -15.46 -14.18 13.53
C VAL A 107 -16.33 -15.39 13.13
N PRO A 108 -15.75 -16.61 13.06
CA PRO A 108 -16.46 -17.83 12.63
C PRO A 108 -17.79 -18.08 13.34
#